data_AF-A0A7C5JXL9-F1
#
_entry.id   AF-A0A7C5JXL9-F1
#
_cell.length_a   1.000
_cell.length_b   1.000
_cell.length_c   1.000
_cell.angle_alpha   90.00
_cell.angle_beta   90.00
_cell.angle_gamma   90.00
#
_symmetry.space_group_name_H-M   'P 1'
#
loop_
_entity.id
_entity.type
_entity.pdbx_description
1 polymer ?
#
loop_
_entity_poly.entity_id
_entity_poly.type
_entity_poly.pdbx_seq_one_letter_code
_entity_poly.pdbx_strand_id
1 'polypeptide(L)'
;MKKLVSLSILFIVLFSVVAAGCIGGGETKTGTQTEGITLVVLTRHDVTIQVMAKKMFLQSDIAKQYNIKDIKFIKAPESLWPTYIEKGADVGWGGGPTLFDDLFKNNYLAPIEDQKVLGLIGTQIQETIAGMPMVRKGNDGKIYWIAAALSSFGFTVNHDVLKRWNLPVPQRWEEIASETFAMDPPQMGIADPTRSTSNTRIYQIILQAFGWDEGWKILTLIAANSKIYDASDAVREAVIAGDIAVGNTIDFYGYTAMKLNPACEYIIPKGQSIINGDPIALLVNSQNKEAAQAFIYWVLTEGQKIWLDEDINRLPVNPSVFDTPEGQKRPDLKKAYENALKTQGIEFDDNEALATVNSMQLYFKATLVDANQELHRAWVSLVKAYKEGKISEDKYKELKIKLLEPVKFKDPDTGETVTLTEEYAKKINDRLAKDSSFRDTLMQEWRDAAREKYQSVLAEVQG
;
A
#
# COMPACT_ATOMS: atom_id res chain seq x y z
N MET A 1 48.92 -17.38 -44.83
CA MET A 1 49.69 -16.40 -45.63
C MET A 1 49.03 -15.03 -45.50
N LYS A 2 49.79 -14.05 -44.98
CA LYS A 2 49.81 -12.59 -45.28
C LYS A 2 48.48 -11.80 -45.16
N LYS A 3 48.38 -10.66 -44.46
CA LYS A 3 49.39 -9.73 -43.93
C LYS A 3 48.72 -8.76 -42.94
N LEU A 4 49.37 -8.54 -41.80
CA LEU A 4 49.26 -7.32 -40.99
C LEU A 4 49.85 -6.13 -41.76
N VAL A 5 49.29 -4.94 -41.55
CA VAL A 5 50.02 -3.67 -41.73
C VAL A 5 49.89 -2.87 -40.44
N SER A 6 51.05 -2.69 -39.81
CA SER A 6 51.32 -1.79 -38.70
C SER A 6 51.52 -0.37 -39.25
N LEU A 7 51.05 0.65 -38.53
CA LEU A 7 51.57 2.01 -38.67
C LEU A 7 51.79 2.61 -37.28
N SER A 8 53.06 2.80 -36.96
CA SER A 8 53.57 3.53 -35.80
C SER A 8 54.01 4.94 -36.23
N ILE A 9 54.29 5.81 -35.24
CA ILE A 9 55.11 7.04 -35.28
C ILE A 9 54.25 8.30 -35.58
N LEU A 10 54.30 9.45 -34.86
CA LEU A 10 55.38 10.12 -34.12
C LEU A 10 54.81 11.09 -33.06
N PHE A 11 55.43 11.14 -31.88
CA PHE A 11 55.29 12.20 -30.88
C PHE A 11 56.10 13.44 -31.32
N ILE A 12 55.49 14.64 -31.35
CA ILE A 12 56.22 15.91 -31.43
C ILE A 12 55.88 16.73 -30.19
N VAL A 13 56.88 16.86 -29.32
CA VAL A 13 56.95 17.80 -28.21
C VAL A 13 57.49 19.11 -28.77
N LEU A 14 56.78 20.22 -28.54
CA LEU A 14 57.28 21.57 -28.84
C LEU A 14 57.17 22.42 -27.57
N PHE A 15 58.34 22.83 -27.07
CA PHE A 15 58.53 23.67 -25.90
C PHE A 15 58.60 25.15 -26.32
N SER A 16 58.01 25.98 -25.45
CA SER A 16 58.33 27.38 -25.12
C SER A 16 58.23 28.49 -26.19
N VAL A 17 57.42 29.52 -25.92
CA VAL A 17 57.90 30.90 -25.65
C VAL A 17 56.95 31.57 -24.64
N VAL A 18 57.54 32.09 -23.55
CA VAL A 18 56.92 33.00 -22.59
C VAL A 18 56.95 34.41 -23.17
N ALA A 19 55.81 35.09 -23.24
CA ALA A 19 55.76 36.53 -23.45
C ALA A 19 54.71 37.14 -22.52
N ALA A 20 55.20 37.94 -21.57
CA ALA A 20 54.40 38.77 -20.69
C ALA A 20 53.83 39.97 -21.48
N GLY A 21 52.56 40.28 -21.25
CA GLY A 21 51.89 41.48 -21.76
C GLY A 21 50.56 41.69 -21.04
N CYS A 22 50.52 42.67 -20.14
CA CYS A 22 49.33 43.07 -19.39
C CYS A 22 48.36 43.92 -20.23
N ILE A 23 47.13 44.00 -19.71
CA ILE A 23 46.09 45.05 -19.88
C ILE A 23 44.99 44.74 -20.91
N GLY A 24 43.76 44.60 -20.40
CA GLY A 24 42.53 44.71 -21.18
C GLY A 24 41.35 43.98 -20.55
N GLY A 25 40.62 44.64 -19.65
CA GLY A 25 39.47 44.09 -18.93
C GLY A 25 38.34 43.62 -19.85
N GLY A 26 37.74 42.49 -19.45
CA GLY A 26 36.59 41.87 -20.08
C GLY A 26 36.32 40.55 -19.40
N GLU A 27 35.69 40.57 -18.23
CA GLU A 27 35.14 39.38 -17.59
C GLU A 27 34.00 38.83 -18.46
N THR A 28 34.35 38.04 -19.46
CA THR A 28 33.43 37.00 -19.96
C THR A 28 33.23 36.02 -18.83
N LYS A 29 32.10 36.17 -18.12
CA LYS A 29 31.51 35.10 -17.31
C LYS A 29 31.29 33.91 -18.24
N THR A 30 32.25 32.99 -18.27
CA THR A 30 32.03 31.63 -18.72
C THR A 30 30.98 31.04 -17.78
N GLY A 31 29.73 31.04 -18.24
CA GLY A 31 28.66 30.30 -17.57
C GLY A 31 29.08 28.84 -17.53
N THR A 32 29.44 28.36 -16.35
CA THR A 32 29.40 26.94 -16.05
C THR A 32 27.99 26.49 -16.35
N GLN A 33 27.81 25.73 -17.44
CA GLN A 33 26.57 24.96 -17.62
C GLN A 33 26.48 24.04 -16.41
N THR A 34 25.60 24.39 -15.48
CA THR A 34 25.27 23.52 -14.35
C THR A 34 24.77 22.21 -14.94
N GLU A 35 25.49 21.12 -14.62
CA GLU A 35 25.13 19.77 -15.04
C GLU A 35 23.67 19.50 -14.63
N GLY A 36 22.90 18.88 -15.51
CA GLY A 36 21.47 18.66 -15.30
C GLY A 36 21.19 17.76 -14.10
N ILE A 37 20.18 18.10 -13.30
CA ILE A 37 19.83 17.32 -12.10
C ILE A 37 19.05 16.06 -12.52
N THR A 38 19.43 14.91 -11.95
CA THR A 38 18.64 13.68 -11.97
C THR A 38 18.12 13.41 -10.57
N LEU A 39 16.80 13.50 -10.37
CA LEU A 39 16.19 13.19 -9.08
C LEU A 39 16.06 11.68 -8.88
N VAL A 40 16.35 11.19 -7.68
CA VAL A 40 16.10 9.80 -7.28
C VAL A 40 14.86 9.74 -6.40
N VAL A 41 13.81 9.07 -6.87
CA VAL A 41 12.52 8.97 -6.16
C VAL A 41 12.28 7.53 -5.74
N LEU A 42 12.15 7.27 -4.43
CA LEU A 42 11.71 5.98 -3.90
C LEU A 42 10.20 5.88 -3.98
N THR A 43 9.68 4.77 -4.47
CA THR A 43 8.23 4.64 -4.66
C THR A 43 7.70 3.22 -4.51
N ARG A 44 6.42 3.11 -4.13
CA ARG A 44 5.64 1.86 -4.19
C ARG A 44 4.66 1.82 -5.36
N HIS A 45 4.52 2.92 -6.11
CA HIS A 45 3.61 2.99 -7.25
C HIS A 45 3.97 1.97 -8.34
N ASP A 46 2.98 1.56 -9.12
CA ASP A 46 3.20 0.77 -10.31
C ASP A 46 3.95 1.57 -11.39
N VAL A 47 4.38 0.85 -12.44
CA VAL A 47 5.21 1.43 -13.50
C VAL A 47 4.44 2.45 -14.34
N THR A 48 3.12 2.32 -14.49
CA THR A 48 2.29 3.25 -15.27
C THR A 48 2.33 4.64 -14.65
N ILE A 49 2.13 4.75 -13.33
CA ILE A 49 2.26 6.03 -12.61
C ILE A 49 3.65 6.62 -12.80
N GLN A 50 4.71 5.82 -12.64
CA GLN A 50 6.09 6.28 -12.78
C GLN A 50 6.40 6.83 -14.18
N VAL A 51 5.99 6.11 -15.23
CA VAL A 51 6.20 6.51 -16.63
C VAL A 51 5.45 7.79 -16.95
N MET A 52 4.18 7.89 -16.51
CA MET A 52 3.35 9.07 -16.75
C MET A 52 3.90 10.29 -16.03
N ALA A 53 4.25 10.14 -14.74
CA ALA A 53 4.82 11.20 -13.94
C ALA A 53 6.14 11.70 -14.54
N LYS A 54 7.05 10.79 -14.93
CA LYS A 54 8.31 11.15 -15.61
C LYS A 54 8.06 11.97 -16.87
N LYS A 55 7.17 11.48 -17.74
CA LYS A 55 6.86 12.12 -19.02
C LYS A 55 6.30 13.52 -18.82
N MET A 56 5.29 13.67 -17.96
CA MET A 56 4.62 14.96 -17.77
C MET A 56 5.50 15.95 -17.00
N PHE A 57 6.20 15.50 -15.96
CA PHE A 57 7.06 16.38 -15.19
C PHE A 57 8.21 16.94 -16.02
N LEU A 58 8.94 16.12 -16.77
CA LEU A 58 10.10 16.58 -17.55
C LEU A 58 9.72 17.54 -18.69
N GLN A 59 8.43 17.61 -19.06
CA GLN A 59 7.90 18.58 -20.03
C GLN A 59 7.45 19.89 -19.38
N SER A 60 7.22 19.89 -18.06
CA SER A 60 6.73 21.04 -17.30
C SER A 60 7.74 22.20 -17.27
N ASP A 61 7.23 23.41 -17.06
CA ASP A 61 8.08 24.57 -16.85
C ASP A 61 8.82 24.52 -15.51
N ILE A 62 8.27 23.80 -14.52
CA ILE A 62 8.93 23.53 -13.25
C ILE A 62 10.23 22.74 -13.47
N ALA A 63 10.21 21.64 -14.21
CA ALA A 63 11.42 20.86 -14.49
C ALA A 63 12.49 21.69 -15.22
N LYS A 64 12.07 22.54 -16.18
CA LYS A 64 12.97 23.46 -16.89
C LYS A 64 13.58 24.50 -15.96
N GLN A 65 12.76 25.14 -15.12
CA GLN A 65 13.17 26.18 -14.19
C GLN A 65 14.23 25.68 -13.21
N TYR A 66 14.08 24.46 -12.69
CA TYR A 66 14.99 23.88 -11.70
C TYR A 66 16.09 23.02 -12.33
N ASN A 67 16.28 23.09 -13.66
CA ASN A 67 17.29 22.33 -14.41
C ASN A 67 17.24 20.80 -14.17
N ILE A 68 16.06 20.25 -13.96
CA ILE A 68 15.85 18.81 -13.76
C ILE A 68 15.73 18.15 -15.13
N LYS A 69 16.67 17.28 -15.46
CA LYS A 69 16.76 16.62 -16.77
C LYS A 69 16.27 15.18 -16.74
N ASP A 70 16.26 14.55 -15.58
CA ASP A 70 15.77 13.18 -15.45
C ASP A 70 15.17 12.89 -14.08
N ILE A 71 14.34 11.85 -14.02
CA ILE A 71 13.90 11.22 -12.78
C ILE A 71 14.20 9.72 -12.85
N LYS A 72 14.89 9.21 -11.83
CA LYS A 72 15.10 7.80 -11.59
C LYS A 72 14.17 7.33 -10.47
N PHE A 73 13.11 6.62 -10.84
CA PHE A 73 12.27 5.92 -9.87
C PHE A 73 12.93 4.62 -9.42
N ILE A 74 12.91 4.36 -8.12
CA ILE A 74 13.34 3.10 -7.50
C ILE A 74 12.13 2.49 -6.81
N LYS A 75 11.54 1.47 -7.44
CA LYS A 75 10.50 0.65 -6.81
C LYS A 75 11.16 -0.40 -5.91
N ALA A 76 11.03 -0.24 -4.60
CA ALA A 76 11.67 -1.11 -3.62
C ALA A 76 10.70 -1.53 -2.52
N PRO A 77 10.86 -2.76 -1.95
CA PRO A 77 10.27 -3.11 -0.67
C PRO A 77 10.63 -2.08 0.41
N GLU A 78 9.70 -1.85 1.32
CA GLU A 78 9.84 -0.90 2.44
C GLU A 78 11.13 -1.10 3.25
N SER A 79 11.50 -2.36 3.53
CA SER A 79 12.72 -2.70 4.28
C SER A 79 14.02 -2.20 3.64
N LEU A 80 14.02 -1.87 2.34
CA LEU A 80 15.21 -1.35 1.64
C LEU A 80 15.22 0.18 1.55
N TRP A 81 14.15 0.88 1.91
CA TRP A 81 14.08 2.35 1.81
C TRP A 81 15.17 3.05 2.64
N PRO A 82 15.42 2.69 3.91
CA PRO A 82 16.51 3.28 4.71
C PRO A 82 17.86 3.29 3.99
N THR A 83 18.24 2.15 3.39
CA THR A 83 19.50 2.02 2.64
C THR A 83 19.58 2.95 1.43
N TYR A 84 18.47 3.17 0.72
CA TYR A 84 18.48 4.10 -0.41
C TYR A 84 18.48 5.57 0.04
N ILE A 85 17.83 5.88 1.17
CA ILE A 85 17.83 7.21 1.79
C ILE A 85 19.24 7.58 2.24
N GLU A 86 19.96 6.65 2.89
CA GLU A 86 21.36 6.82 3.28
C GLU A 86 22.30 7.05 2.07
N LYS A 87 21.94 6.50 0.91
CA LYS A 87 22.65 6.72 -0.36
C LYS A 87 22.25 8.02 -1.08
N GLY A 88 21.40 8.85 -0.48
CA GLY A 88 21.04 10.17 -1.00
C GLY A 88 19.84 10.17 -1.95
N ALA A 89 18.88 9.26 -1.79
CA ALA A 89 17.59 9.41 -2.48
C ALA A 89 16.91 10.74 -2.10
N ASP A 90 16.19 11.35 -3.04
CA ASP A 90 15.69 12.72 -2.89
C ASP A 90 14.25 12.80 -2.35
N VAL A 91 13.35 11.97 -2.89
CA VAL A 91 11.91 12.04 -2.60
C VAL A 91 11.37 10.63 -2.33
N GLY A 92 10.52 10.51 -1.31
CA GLY A 92 9.68 9.33 -1.09
C GLY A 92 8.28 9.60 -1.63
N TRP A 93 7.72 8.70 -2.43
CA TRP A 93 6.40 8.90 -3.03
C TRP A 93 5.59 7.61 -3.13
N GLY A 94 4.49 7.55 -2.38
CA GLY A 94 3.56 6.42 -2.36
C GLY A 94 4.02 5.26 -1.49
N GLY A 95 3.06 4.61 -0.83
CA GLY A 95 3.30 3.51 0.11
C GLY A 95 2.41 3.54 1.36
N GLY A 96 1.57 4.56 1.49
CA GLY A 96 0.63 4.75 2.60
C GLY A 96 1.26 5.42 3.84
N PRO A 97 0.43 5.99 4.73
CA PRO A 97 0.90 6.72 5.92
C PRO A 97 1.80 5.92 6.85
N THR A 98 1.53 4.63 7.10
CA THR A 98 2.35 3.80 8.01
C THR A 98 3.82 3.79 7.65
N LEU A 99 4.16 3.60 6.37
CA LEU A 99 5.54 3.63 5.89
C LEU A 99 6.18 4.99 6.16
N PHE A 100 5.50 6.08 5.83
CA PHE A 100 6.04 7.43 5.99
C PHE A 100 6.12 7.86 7.46
N ASP A 101 5.23 7.36 8.30
CA ASP A 101 5.24 7.59 9.73
C ASP A 101 6.36 6.81 10.42
N ASP A 102 6.69 5.60 9.95
CA ASP A 102 7.90 4.88 10.36
C ASP A 102 9.16 5.63 9.93
N LEU A 103 9.23 6.10 8.68
CA LEU A 103 10.34 6.94 8.21
C LEU A 103 10.48 8.22 9.04
N PHE A 104 9.36 8.88 9.38
CA PHE A 104 9.35 10.06 10.25
C PHE A 104 9.89 9.73 11.64
N LYS A 105 9.39 8.66 12.28
CA LYS A 105 9.82 8.19 13.60
C LYS A 105 11.32 7.88 13.64
N ASN A 106 11.86 7.32 12.54
CA ASN A 106 13.27 6.96 12.41
C ASN A 106 14.14 8.10 11.83
N ASN A 107 13.63 9.33 11.74
CA ASN A 107 14.36 10.52 11.25
C ASN A 107 14.86 10.42 9.80
N TYR A 108 14.13 9.71 8.94
CA TYR A 108 14.44 9.58 7.52
C TYR A 108 13.72 10.61 6.63
N LEU A 109 12.81 11.42 7.18
CA LEU A 109 12.15 12.52 6.47
C LEU A 109 12.76 13.87 6.85
N ALA A 110 12.97 14.72 5.86
CA ALA A 110 13.32 16.12 6.07
C ALA A 110 12.04 16.99 6.03
N PRO A 111 11.98 18.10 6.78
CA PRO A 111 10.84 18.99 6.72
C PRO A 111 10.74 19.65 5.34
N ILE A 112 9.51 19.87 4.90
CA ILE A 112 9.18 20.66 3.71
C ILE A 112 9.28 22.14 4.10
N GLU A 113 10.09 22.90 3.35
CA GLU A 113 10.39 24.31 3.60
C GLU A 113 10.00 25.23 2.43
N ASP A 114 9.74 24.65 1.25
CA ASP A 114 9.29 25.39 0.07
C ASP A 114 7.92 26.04 0.31
N GLN A 115 7.90 27.38 0.21
CA GLN A 115 6.70 28.17 0.50
C GLN A 115 5.57 27.95 -0.51
N LYS A 116 5.87 27.56 -1.75
CA LYS A 116 4.84 27.24 -2.74
C LYS A 116 4.14 25.94 -2.35
N VAL A 117 4.88 24.95 -1.87
CA VAL A 117 4.31 23.69 -1.34
C VAL A 117 3.49 23.97 -0.09
N LEU A 118 4.04 24.68 0.89
CA LEU A 118 3.35 24.97 2.15
C LEU A 118 2.08 25.82 1.94
N GLY A 119 2.09 26.72 0.94
CA GLY A 119 0.91 27.53 0.59
C GLY A 119 -0.28 26.73 0.03
N LEU A 120 -0.10 25.47 -0.37
CA LEU A 120 -1.19 24.59 -0.80
C LEU A 120 -2.02 24.07 0.37
N ILE A 121 -1.44 24.03 1.57
CA ILE A 121 -2.04 23.42 2.75
C ILE A 121 -3.09 24.37 3.35
N GLY A 122 -4.28 23.85 3.62
CA GLY A 122 -5.44 24.62 4.06
C GLY A 122 -6.15 25.40 2.95
N THR A 123 -5.63 25.39 1.72
CA THR A 123 -6.23 26.06 0.55
C THR A 123 -6.71 25.04 -0.47
N GLN A 124 -5.77 24.41 -1.18
CA GLN A 124 -6.03 23.42 -2.22
C GLN A 124 -5.99 21.99 -1.67
N ILE A 125 -5.25 21.78 -0.59
CA ILE A 125 -5.11 20.51 0.12
C ILE A 125 -5.57 20.72 1.56
N GLN A 126 -6.66 20.08 1.94
CA GLN A 126 -7.12 20.12 3.33
C GLN A 126 -6.16 19.33 4.22
N GLU A 127 -5.94 19.79 5.46
CA GLU A 127 -5.07 19.08 6.41
C GLU A 127 -5.68 17.77 6.91
N THR A 128 -7.01 17.68 6.92
CA THR A 128 -7.76 16.50 7.36
C THR A 128 -8.87 16.24 6.37
N ILE A 129 -9.07 14.98 6.01
CA ILE A 129 -10.21 14.52 5.21
C ILE A 129 -10.83 13.31 5.91
N ALA A 130 -12.13 13.37 6.18
CA ALA A 130 -12.88 12.31 6.88
C ALA A 130 -12.23 11.83 8.20
N GLY A 131 -11.67 12.78 8.98
CA GLY A 131 -11.00 12.50 10.25
C GLY A 131 -9.52 12.09 10.12
N MET A 132 -9.05 11.76 8.92
CA MET A 132 -7.68 11.30 8.69
C MET A 132 -6.74 12.43 8.28
N PRO A 133 -5.49 12.45 8.78
CA PRO A 133 -4.51 13.46 8.41
C PRO A 133 -4.06 13.30 6.96
N MET A 134 -4.06 14.40 6.22
CA MET A 134 -3.46 14.52 4.88
C MET A 134 -2.04 15.08 4.94
N VAL A 135 -1.58 15.48 6.12
CA VAL A 135 -0.22 15.96 6.37
C VAL A 135 0.31 15.40 7.68
N ARG A 136 1.62 15.18 7.75
CA ARG A 136 2.29 14.88 9.02
C ARG A 136 3.04 16.10 9.53
N LYS A 137 2.56 16.63 10.66
CA LYS A 137 3.24 17.68 11.41
C LYS A 137 4.09 17.07 12.51
N GLY A 138 5.34 17.49 12.61
CA GLY A 138 6.21 17.15 13.73
C GLY A 138 5.89 17.99 14.97
N ASN A 139 6.49 17.62 16.11
CA ASN A 139 6.39 18.41 17.35
C ASN A 139 7.02 19.80 17.23
N ASP A 140 7.87 20.01 16.22
CA ASP A 140 8.46 21.29 15.82
C ASP A 140 7.50 22.17 14.99
N GLY A 141 6.29 21.69 14.70
CA GLY A 141 5.30 22.37 13.88
C GLY A 141 5.56 22.31 12.37
N LYS A 142 6.62 21.62 11.93
CA LYS A 142 6.97 21.50 10.51
C LYS A 142 6.24 20.33 9.84
N ILE A 143 6.04 20.41 8.54
CA ILE A 143 5.39 19.36 7.74
C ILE A 143 6.46 18.43 7.14
N TYR A 144 6.30 17.11 7.33
CA TYR A 144 7.27 16.10 6.89
C TYR A 144 6.78 15.25 5.71
N TRP A 145 5.48 15.05 5.59
CA TRP A 145 4.86 14.48 4.39
C TRP A 145 3.50 15.10 4.12
N ILE A 146 3.10 15.10 2.85
CA ILE A 146 1.80 15.59 2.37
C ILE A 146 1.16 14.50 1.51
N ALA A 147 -0.14 14.27 1.64
CA ALA A 147 -0.89 13.36 0.78
C ALA A 147 -0.83 13.85 -0.67
N ALA A 148 -0.51 12.97 -1.61
CA ALA A 148 -0.51 13.25 -3.05
C ALA A 148 -1.76 12.73 -3.75
N ALA A 149 -2.43 11.73 -3.18
CA ALA A 149 -3.68 11.15 -3.66
C ALA A 149 -4.50 10.66 -2.48
N LEU A 150 -5.80 10.44 -2.67
CA LEU A 150 -6.66 9.78 -1.69
C LEU A 150 -6.79 8.28 -1.99
N SER A 151 -7.10 7.51 -0.97
CA SER A 151 -7.39 6.08 -1.09
C SER A 151 -8.43 5.67 -0.06
N SER A 152 -9.45 4.97 -0.51
CA SER A 152 -10.37 4.20 0.35
C SER A 152 -10.14 2.71 0.23
N PHE A 153 -10.59 1.95 1.23
CA PHE A 153 -10.31 0.52 1.34
C PHE A 153 -11.60 -0.29 1.48
N GLY A 154 -11.76 -1.31 0.65
CA GLY A 154 -12.99 -2.08 0.62
C GLY A 154 -12.85 -3.33 -0.24
N PHE A 155 -13.88 -3.58 -1.02
CA PHE A 155 -13.93 -4.74 -1.91
C PHE A 155 -14.64 -4.40 -3.21
N THR A 156 -14.24 -5.09 -4.27
CA THR A 156 -14.93 -5.06 -5.55
C THR A 156 -15.80 -6.29 -5.66
N VAL A 157 -17.05 -6.12 -6.06
CA VAL A 157 -17.98 -7.21 -6.37
C VAL A 157 -18.15 -7.36 -7.87
N ASN A 158 -18.52 -8.55 -8.34
CA ASN A 158 -19.02 -8.80 -9.69
C ASN A 158 -20.48 -9.26 -9.61
N HIS A 159 -21.41 -8.41 -10.03
CA HIS A 159 -22.86 -8.62 -9.91
C HIS A 159 -23.36 -9.85 -10.68
N ASP A 160 -22.77 -10.15 -11.83
CA ASP A 160 -23.14 -11.33 -12.62
C ASP A 160 -22.73 -12.62 -11.92
N VAL A 161 -21.57 -12.62 -11.26
CA VAL A 161 -21.08 -13.77 -10.49
C VAL A 161 -21.87 -13.92 -9.19
N LEU A 162 -22.13 -12.83 -8.46
CA LEU A 162 -23.01 -12.85 -7.29
C LEU A 162 -24.37 -13.48 -7.63
N LYS A 163 -25.00 -13.06 -8.74
CA LYS A 163 -26.26 -13.64 -9.21
C LYS A 163 -26.13 -15.12 -9.58
N ARG A 164 -25.06 -15.51 -10.28
CA ARG A 164 -24.80 -16.91 -10.67
C ARG A 164 -24.69 -17.84 -9.46
N TRP A 165 -24.09 -17.36 -8.38
CA TRP A 165 -23.89 -18.11 -7.13
C TRP A 165 -24.98 -17.87 -6.09
N ASN A 166 -26.02 -17.10 -6.42
CA ASN A 166 -27.10 -16.72 -5.50
C ASN A 166 -26.61 -16.08 -4.20
N LEU A 167 -25.60 -15.21 -4.31
CA LEU A 167 -25.01 -14.45 -3.21
C LEU A 167 -25.57 -13.02 -3.18
N PRO A 168 -25.84 -12.45 -1.98
CA PRO A 168 -26.23 -11.05 -1.86
C PRO A 168 -25.03 -10.13 -2.15
N VAL A 169 -25.30 -8.88 -2.49
CA VAL A 169 -24.27 -7.84 -2.60
C VAL A 169 -23.88 -7.40 -1.19
N PRO A 170 -22.64 -7.69 -0.72
CA PRO A 170 -22.25 -7.31 0.63
C PRO A 170 -22.05 -5.79 0.75
N GLN A 171 -22.30 -5.24 1.93
CA GLN A 171 -22.15 -3.82 2.26
C GLN A 171 -21.21 -3.57 3.45
N ARG A 172 -20.87 -4.64 4.19
CA ARG A 172 -20.06 -4.62 5.41
C ARG A 172 -19.19 -5.86 5.49
N TRP A 173 -18.12 -5.83 6.29
CA TRP A 173 -17.19 -6.95 6.41
C TRP A 173 -17.83 -8.20 7.03
N GLU A 174 -18.76 -8.03 7.97
CA GLU A 174 -19.47 -9.14 8.64
C GLU A 174 -20.31 -9.96 7.67
N GLU A 175 -20.84 -9.33 6.61
CA GLU A 175 -21.63 -10.01 5.59
C GLU A 175 -20.76 -10.96 4.77
N ILE A 176 -19.53 -10.55 4.45
CA ILE A 176 -18.51 -11.41 3.81
C ILE A 176 -18.01 -12.49 4.79
N ALA A 177 -17.91 -12.17 6.08
CA ALA A 177 -17.56 -13.11 7.15
C ALA A 177 -18.70 -14.07 7.55
N SER A 178 -19.82 -14.09 6.81
CA SER A 178 -20.98 -14.90 7.15
C SER A 178 -20.96 -16.30 6.53
N GLU A 179 -21.81 -17.17 7.05
CA GLU A 179 -22.12 -18.50 6.51
C GLU A 179 -22.80 -18.47 5.12
N THR A 180 -23.24 -17.29 4.65
CA THR A 180 -23.73 -17.09 3.29
C THR A 180 -22.60 -17.22 2.27
N PHE A 181 -21.37 -16.81 2.64
CA PHE A 181 -20.19 -16.86 1.79
C PHE A 181 -19.35 -18.13 1.95
N ALA A 182 -19.81 -19.09 2.77
CA ALA A 182 -19.17 -20.40 2.92
C ALA A 182 -19.42 -21.29 1.69
N MET A 183 -18.74 -20.97 0.58
CA MET A 183 -18.90 -21.56 -0.74
C MET A 183 -17.69 -22.42 -1.11
N ASP A 184 -17.92 -23.54 -1.80
CA ASP A 184 -16.85 -24.37 -2.37
C ASP A 184 -17.13 -24.61 -3.88
N PRO A 185 -16.29 -24.11 -4.80
CA PRO A 185 -15.10 -23.28 -4.58
C PRO A 185 -15.38 -21.90 -3.96
N PRO A 186 -14.39 -21.28 -3.26
CA PRO A 186 -14.50 -19.94 -2.69
C PRO A 186 -14.94 -18.89 -3.71
N GLN A 187 -15.83 -17.98 -3.30
CA GLN A 187 -16.29 -16.85 -4.11
C GLN A 187 -15.78 -15.49 -3.62
N MET A 188 -15.00 -15.48 -2.54
CA MET A 188 -14.24 -14.32 -2.08
C MET A 188 -12.75 -14.48 -2.43
N GLY A 189 -12.02 -13.37 -2.58
CA GLY A 189 -10.58 -13.36 -2.79
C GLY A 189 -9.85 -12.35 -1.92
N ILE A 190 -8.72 -12.76 -1.35
CA ILE A 190 -7.84 -11.89 -0.56
C ILE A 190 -6.37 -12.11 -0.95
N ALA A 191 -5.49 -11.17 -0.60
CA ALA A 191 -4.05 -11.29 -0.89
C ALA A 191 -3.21 -11.48 0.38
N ASP A 192 -2.10 -12.22 0.28
CA ASP A 192 -1.14 -12.36 1.38
C ASP A 192 -0.65 -10.96 1.84
N PRO A 193 -0.82 -10.59 3.14
CA PRO A 193 -0.47 -9.26 3.61
C PRO A 193 1.03 -8.97 3.53
N THR A 194 1.89 -10.00 3.59
CA THR A 194 3.36 -9.82 3.41
C THR A 194 3.74 -9.40 1.99
N ARG A 195 2.82 -9.52 1.03
CA ARG A 195 3.03 -9.20 -0.38
C ARG A 195 2.16 -8.04 -0.87
N SER A 196 1.23 -7.55 -0.03
CA SER A 196 0.25 -6.55 -0.42
C SER A 196 -0.02 -5.52 0.68
N THR A 197 0.38 -4.26 0.45
CA THR A 197 0.18 -3.15 1.39
C THR A 197 -1.29 -2.75 1.53
N SER A 198 -2.09 -2.79 0.46
CA SER A 198 -3.53 -2.46 0.53
C SER A 198 -4.33 -3.50 1.33
N ASN A 199 -4.13 -4.80 1.08
CA ASN A 199 -4.74 -5.85 1.90
C ASN A 199 -4.25 -5.80 3.36
N THR A 200 -2.95 -5.52 3.61
CA THR A 200 -2.45 -5.25 4.97
C THR A 200 -3.27 -4.15 5.64
N ARG A 201 -3.50 -3.03 4.94
CA ARG A 201 -4.29 -1.92 5.49
C ARG A 201 -5.75 -2.31 5.71
N ILE A 202 -6.38 -3.06 4.80
CA ILE A 202 -7.74 -3.60 5.01
C ILE A 202 -7.80 -4.42 6.31
N TYR A 203 -6.81 -5.27 6.58
CA TYR A 203 -6.80 -6.08 7.80
C TYR A 203 -6.62 -5.23 9.07
N GLN A 204 -5.76 -4.21 9.02
CA GLN A 204 -5.63 -3.24 10.13
C GLN A 204 -6.93 -2.49 10.38
N ILE A 205 -7.63 -2.08 9.32
CA ILE A 205 -8.93 -1.40 9.43
C ILE A 205 -9.94 -2.31 10.12
N ILE A 206 -10.01 -3.59 9.74
CA ILE A 206 -10.90 -4.55 10.38
C ILE A 206 -10.52 -4.73 11.85
N LEU A 207 -9.24 -4.89 12.18
CA LEU A 207 -8.82 -5.03 13.58
C LEU A 207 -9.18 -3.81 14.45
N GLN A 208 -9.04 -2.59 13.94
CA GLN A 208 -9.40 -1.38 14.70
C GLN A 208 -10.92 -1.14 14.72
N ALA A 209 -11.63 -1.45 13.63
CA ALA A 209 -13.09 -1.28 13.55
C ALA A 209 -13.85 -2.16 14.54
N PHE A 210 -13.33 -3.36 14.82
CA PHE A 210 -14.00 -4.35 15.66
C PHE A 210 -13.28 -4.62 17.00
N GLY A 211 -12.10 -4.03 17.20
CA GLY A 211 -11.19 -4.40 18.27
C GLY A 211 -10.44 -5.70 17.96
N TRP A 212 -9.31 -5.91 18.65
CA TRP A 212 -8.36 -6.98 18.35
C TRP A 212 -9.01 -8.38 18.28
N ASP A 213 -9.72 -8.79 19.33
CA ASP A 213 -10.25 -10.15 19.43
C ASP A 213 -11.35 -10.43 18.42
N GLU A 214 -12.32 -9.53 18.28
CA GLU A 214 -13.44 -9.71 17.33
C GLU A 214 -12.98 -9.52 15.88
N GLY A 215 -12.07 -8.57 15.64
CA GLY A 215 -11.45 -8.36 14.34
C GLY A 215 -10.74 -9.61 13.83
N TRP A 216 -9.99 -10.33 14.68
CA TRP A 216 -9.36 -11.60 14.29
C TRP A 216 -10.37 -12.70 13.96
N LYS A 217 -11.53 -12.76 14.62
CA LYS A 217 -12.59 -13.70 14.25
C LYS A 217 -13.18 -13.37 12.87
N ILE A 218 -13.42 -12.08 12.61
CA ILE A 218 -13.90 -11.61 11.30
C ILE A 218 -12.87 -11.92 10.20
N LEU A 219 -11.60 -11.62 10.43
CA LEU A 219 -10.52 -11.95 9.49
C LEU A 219 -10.40 -13.46 9.26
N THR A 220 -10.57 -14.28 10.30
CA THR A 220 -10.56 -15.74 10.18
C THR A 220 -11.69 -16.21 9.27
N LEU A 221 -12.91 -15.70 9.44
CA LEU A 221 -14.06 -16.07 8.61
C LEU A 221 -13.94 -15.54 7.17
N ILE A 222 -13.43 -14.31 6.98
CA ILE A 222 -13.14 -13.78 5.65
C ILE A 222 -12.12 -14.69 4.95
N ALA A 223 -11.01 -15.05 5.61
CA ALA A 223 -10.01 -15.95 5.05
C ALA A 223 -10.59 -17.34 4.76
N ALA A 224 -11.43 -17.87 5.65
CA ALA A 224 -12.11 -19.14 5.45
C ALA A 224 -13.06 -19.12 4.24
N ASN A 225 -13.66 -17.98 3.91
CA ASN A 225 -14.51 -17.80 2.73
C ASN A 225 -13.73 -17.47 1.45
N SER A 226 -12.41 -17.28 1.55
CA SER A 226 -11.59 -16.70 0.47
C SER A 226 -10.62 -17.68 -0.18
N LYS A 227 -10.41 -17.49 -1.48
CA LYS A 227 -9.20 -17.94 -2.17
C LYS A 227 -8.06 -16.94 -1.90
N ILE A 228 -6.86 -17.45 -1.66
CA ILE A 228 -5.66 -16.62 -1.45
C ILE A 228 -4.94 -16.34 -2.77
N TYR A 229 -4.60 -15.07 -2.98
CA TYR A 229 -3.83 -14.57 -4.11
C TYR A 229 -2.48 -13.99 -3.66
N ASP A 230 -1.55 -13.93 -4.60
CA ASP A 230 -0.19 -13.46 -4.38
C ASP A 230 -0.08 -11.95 -4.14
N ALA A 231 -0.98 -11.16 -4.73
CA ALA A 231 -1.00 -9.70 -4.64
C ALA A 231 -2.41 -9.15 -4.97
N SER A 232 -2.64 -7.87 -4.65
CA SER A 232 -3.95 -7.23 -4.81
C SER A 232 -4.40 -7.04 -6.25
N ASP A 233 -3.46 -6.91 -7.19
CA ASP A 233 -3.77 -6.86 -8.63
C ASP A 233 -4.35 -8.20 -9.11
N ALA A 234 -3.80 -9.33 -8.67
CA ALA A 234 -4.35 -10.64 -8.99
C ALA A 234 -5.77 -10.86 -8.43
N VAL A 235 -6.08 -10.30 -7.25
CA VAL A 235 -7.45 -10.29 -6.71
C VAL A 235 -8.39 -9.49 -7.62
N ARG A 236 -7.96 -8.28 -8.05
CA ARG A 236 -8.72 -7.43 -8.99
C ARG A 236 -9.00 -8.18 -10.30
N GLU A 237 -7.97 -8.77 -10.92
CA GLU A 237 -8.12 -9.50 -12.18
C GLU A 237 -9.12 -10.66 -12.06
N ALA A 238 -9.10 -11.40 -10.95
CA ALA A 238 -10.03 -12.50 -10.73
C ALA A 238 -11.50 -12.03 -10.63
N VAL A 239 -11.76 -10.86 -10.01
CA VAL A 239 -13.11 -10.27 -9.97
C VAL A 239 -13.55 -9.80 -11.36
N ILE A 240 -12.64 -9.15 -12.11
CA ILE A 240 -12.91 -8.68 -13.48
C ILE A 240 -13.24 -9.86 -14.41
N ALA A 241 -12.43 -10.92 -14.35
CA ALA A 241 -12.60 -12.14 -15.15
C ALA A 241 -13.87 -12.94 -14.75
N GLY A 242 -14.41 -12.68 -13.56
CA GLY A 242 -15.57 -13.39 -13.02
C GLY A 242 -15.24 -14.77 -12.45
N ASP A 243 -13.98 -14.99 -12.04
CA ASP A 243 -13.53 -16.21 -11.34
C ASP A 243 -14.02 -16.25 -9.88
N ILE A 244 -14.20 -15.07 -9.28
CA ILE A 244 -14.72 -14.87 -7.92
C ILE A 244 -15.77 -13.75 -7.93
N ALA A 245 -16.69 -13.81 -6.97
CA ALA A 245 -17.79 -12.84 -6.86
C ALA A 245 -17.37 -11.56 -6.12
N VAL A 246 -16.46 -11.66 -5.16
CA VAL A 246 -16.01 -10.53 -4.32
C VAL A 246 -14.51 -10.62 -4.12
N GLY A 247 -13.81 -9.49 -4.08
CA GLY A 247 -12.38 -9.47 -3.79
C GLY A 247 -11.95 -8.21 -3.04
N ASN A 248 -11.06 -8.37 -2.06
CA ASN A 248 -10.47 -7.24 -1.34
C ASN A 248 -9.64 -6.37 -2.28
N THR A 249 -10.05 -5.11 -2.42
CA THR A 249 -9.40 -4.16 -3.32
C THR A 249 -9.34 -2.77 -2.70
N ILE A 250 -8.32 -2.02 -3.07
CA ILE A 250 -8.28 -0.57 -2.89
C ILE A 250 -9.09 0.10 -4.01
N ASP A 251 -9.53 1.32 -3.76
CA ASP A 251 -10.47 2.04 -4.63
C ASP A 251 -10.08 2.14 -6.10
N PHE A 252 -8.86 2.54 -6.42
CA PHE A 252 -8.43 2.69 -7.82
C PHE A 252 -8.40 1.35 -8.58
N TYR A 253 -8.19 0.23 -7.89
CA TYR A 253 -8.39 -1.11 -8.48
C TYR A 253 -9.86 -1.41 -8.71
N GLY A 254 -10.74 -1.01 -7.78
CA GLY A 254 -12.17 -1.13 -7.97
C GLY A 254 -12.71 -0.27 -9.11
N TYR A 255 -12.28 0.98 -9.23
CA TYR A 255 -12.66 1.86 -10.34
C TYR A 255 -12.15 1.33 -11.69
N THR A 256 -10.93 0.79 -11.72
CA THR A 256 -10.40 0.09 -12.90
C THR A 256 -11.26 -1.13 -13.25
N ALA A 257 -11.67 -1.92 -12.25
CA ALA A 257 -12.55 -3.06 -12.49
C ALA A 257 -13.92 -2.65 -13.04
N MET A 258 -14.56 -1.61 -12.48
CA MET A 258 -15.83 -1.06 -12.98
C MET A 258 -15.73 -0.59 -14.44
N LYS A 259 -14.57 -0.06 -14.84
CA LYS A 259 -14.31 0.39 -16.20
C LYS A 259 -14.12 -0.78 -17.17
N LEU A 260 -13.34 -1.79 -16.78
CA LEU A 260 -13.01 -2.94 -17.62
C LEU A 260 -14.15 -3.96 -17.70
N ASN A 261 -14.95 -4.07 -16.64
CA ASN A 261 -16.15 -4.91 -16.58
C ASN A 261 -17.30 -4.14 -15.90
N PRO A 262 -18.33 -3.70 -16.65
CA PRO A 262 -19.47 -2.97 -16.08
C PRO A 262 -20.31 -3.76 -15.06
N ALA A 263 -20.15 -5.08 -14.96
CA ALA A 263 -20.75 -5.87 -13.89
C ALA A 263 -20.01 -5.70 -12.55
N CYS A 264 -18.83 -5.08 -12.55
CA CYS A 264 -18.09 -4.81 -11.33
C CYS A 264 -18.59 -3.54 -10.63
N GLU A 265 -18.54 -3.55 -9.30
CA GLU A 265 -18.80 -2.38 -8.45
C GLU A 265 -17.80 -2.37 -7.29
N TYR A 266 -17.16 -1.21 -7.06
CA TYR A 266 -16.36 -0.99 -5.87
C TYR A 266 -17.23 -0.52 -4.71
N ILE A 267 -17.12 -1.20 -3.58
CA ILE A 267 -17.91 -0.92 -2.38
C ILE A 267 -16.98 -0.52 -1.24
N ILE A 268 -17.27 0.64 -0.65
CA ILE A 268 -16.65 1.10 0.59
C ILE A 268 -17.52 0.58 1.76
N PRO A 269 -17.00 -0.28 2.63
CA PRO A 269 -17.75 -0.84 3.77
C PRO A 269 -18.30 0.27 4.69
N LYS A 270 -19.60 0.25 4.94
CA LYS A 270 -20.30 1.31 5.68
C LYS A 270 -19.81 1.39 7.13
N GLY A 271 -19.18 2.50 7.51
CA GLY A 271 -18.68 2.72 8.88
C GLY A 271 -17.48 1.85 9.25
N GLN A 272 -16.85 1.17 8.29
CA GLN A 272 -15.80 0.17 8.53
C GLN A 272 -14.65 0.27 7.52
N SER A 273 -14.45 1.47 6.99
CA SER A 273 -13.38 1.84 6.09
C SER A 273 -12.70 3.11 6.60
N ILE A 274 -11.72 3.61 5.86
CA ILE A 274 -11.06 4.89 6.09
C ILE A 274 -10.76 5.55 4.74
N ILE A 275 -10.56 6.88 4.77
CA ILE A 275 -10.01 7.63 3.65
C ILE A 275 -8.61 8.09 4.03
N ASN A 276 -7.60 7.58 3.34
CA ASN A 276 -6.20 7.91 3.64
C ASN A 276 -5.56 8.71 2.53
N GLY A 277 -4.61 9.56 2.91
CA GLY A 277 -3.69 10.18 1.98
C GLY A 277 -2.53 9.26 1.64
N ASP A 278 -2.22 9.08 0.36
CA ASP A 278 -0.98 8.42 -0.05
C ASP A 278 0.16 9.43 -0.11
N PRO A 279 1.21 9.31 0.72
CA PRO A 279 2.12 10.43 0.96
C PRO A 279 3.14 10.69 -0.15
N ILE A 280 3.63 11.93 -0.19
CA ILE A 280 4.89 12.34 -0.78
C ILE A 280 5.70 13.13 0.27
N ALA A 281 7.02 12.91 0.31
CA ALA A 281 7.90 13.51 1.31
C ALA A 281 9.30 13.81 0.75
N LEU A 282 9.96 14.81 1.34
CA LEU A 282 11.38 15.06 1.15
C LEU A 282 12.18 14.10 2.04
N LEU A 283 13.17 13.41 1.46
CA LEU A 283 14.01 12.48 2.20
C LEU A 283 15.23 13.20 2.80
N VAL A 284 15.72 12.72 3.94
CA VAL A 284 17.01 13.17 4.48
C VAL A 284 18.16 12.80 3.53
N ASN A 285 19.29 13.49 3.66
CA ASN A 285 20.49 13.31 2.83
C ASN A 285 20.35 13.64 1.33
N SER A 286 19.17 14.08 0.85
CA SER A 286 19.02 14.65 -0.50
C SER A 286 20.03 15.78 -0.71
N GLN A 287 20.81 15.67 -1.79
CA GLN A 287 21.72 16.71 -2.26
C GLN A 287 21.02 17.73 -3.17
N ASN A 288 19.78 17.45 -3.58
CA ASN A 288 19.00 18.23 -4.54
C ASN A 288 17.71 18.80 -3.91
N LYS A 289 17.75 19.26 -2.66
CA LYS A 289 16.54 19.61 -1.87
C LYS A 289 15.58 20.58 -2.56
N GLU A 290 16.10 21.60 -3.23
CA GLU A 290 15.29 22.59 -3.95
C GLU A 290 14.56 21.95 -5.15
N ALA A 291 15.29 21.16 -5.95
CA ALA A 291 14.73 20.42 -7.08
C ALA A 291 13.74 19.33 -6.64
N ALA A 292 14.03 18.64 -5.53
CA ALA A 292 13.15 17.63 -4.92
C ALA A 292 11.82 18.25 -4.49
N GLN A 293 11.86 19.41 -3.82
CA GLN A 293 10.64 20.14 -3.43
C GLN A 293 9.90 20.73 -4.63
N ALA A 294 10.60 21.10 -5.71
CA ALA A 294 9.95 21.49 -6.96
C ALA A 294 9.18 20.32 -7.60
N PHE A 295 9.71 19.09 -7.53
CA PHE A 295 8.97 17.89 -7.94
C PHE A 295 7.77 17.63 -7.02
N ILE A 296 7.91 17.77 -5.70
CA ILE A 296 6.78 17.67 -4.75
C ILE A 296 5.69 18.68 -5.10
N TYR A 297 6.06 19.94 -5.32
CA TYR A 297 5.13 21.00 -5.73
C TYR A 297 4.38 20.63 -7.01
N TRP A 298 5.09 20.11 -8.02
CA TRP A 298 4.46 19.65 -9.26
C TRP A 298 3.49 18.50 -9.01
N VAL A 299 3.86 17.47 -8.23
CA VAL A 299 2.98 16.34 -7.91
C VAL A 299 1.67 16.81 -7.26
N LEU A 300 1.75 17.80 -6.36
CA LEU A 300 0.59 18.33 -5.63
C LEU A 300 -0.27 19.33 -6.44
N THR A 301 0.21 19.75 -7.61
CA THR A 301 -0.47 20.73 -8.49
C THR A 301 -0.74 20.12 -9.87
N GLU A 302 0.04 20.46 -10.89
CA GLU A 302 -0.14 20.01 -12.27
C GLU A 302 -0.12 18.48 -12.41
N GLY A 303 0.73 17.83 -11.60
CA GLY A 303 0.88 16.39 -11.55
C GLY A 303 -0.38 15.65 -11.08
N GLN A 304 -1.34 16.33 -10.43
CA GLN A 304 -2.61 15.72 -10.02
C GLN A 304 -3.41 15.18 -11.23
N LYS A 305 -3.14 15.69 -12.44
CA LYS A 305 -3.78 15.21 -13.66
C LYS A 305 -3.45 13.74 -13.98
N ILE A 306 -2.33 13.20 -13.52
CA ILE A 306 -1.99 11.79 -13.75
C ILE A 306 -3.03 10.85 -13.11
N TRP A 307 -3.63 11.27 -11.99
CA TRP A 307 -4.62 10.47 -11.28
C TRP A 307 -5.91 10.26 -12.07
N LEU A 308 -6.20 11.18 -13.00
CA LEU A 308 -7.37 11.16 -13.86
C LEU A 308 -7.21 10.24 -15.08
N ASP A 309 -6.03 9.67 -15.32
CA ASP A 309 -5.82 8.77 -16.42
C ASP A 309 -6.63 7.47 -16.23
N GLU A 310 -7.19 6.92 -17.32
CA GLU A 310 -8.04 5.74 -17.26
C GLU A 310 -7.27 4.46 -16.91
N ASP A 311 -5.95 4.44 -17.05
CA ASP A 311 -5.10 3.33 -16.64
C ASP A 311 -4.67 3.44 -15.16
N ILE A 312 -4.94 4.59 -14.50
CA ILE A 312 -4.56 4.85 -13.10
C ILE A 312 -5.79 4.95 -12.18
N ASN A 313 -6.83 5.70 -12.59
CA ASN A 313 -8.10 5.86 -11.89
C ASN A 313 -7.99 6.16 -10.39
N ARG A 314 -7.16 7.11 -10.00
CA ARG A 314 -6.94 7.42 -8.58
C ARG A 314 -7.61 8.71 -8.15
N LEU A 315 -8.05 8.77 -6.90
CA LEU A 315 -8.65 9.99 -6.36
C LEU A 315 -7.56 11.05 -6.09
N PRO A 316 -7.65 12.26 -6.67
CA PRO A 316 -6.70 13.32 -6.41
C PRO A 316 -6.91 13.88 -5.00
N VAL A 317 -5.82 14.29 -4.33
CA VAL A 317 -5.92 14.99 -3.03
C VAL A 317 -6.41 16.43 -3.22
N ASN A 318 -6.04 17.05 -4.35
CA ASN A 318 -6.42 18.40 -4.71
C ASN A 318 -7.63 18.35 -5.66
N PRO A 319 -8.85 18.64 -5.19
CA PRO A 319 -10.06 18.49 -5.99
C PRO A 319 -10.13 19.48 -7.17
N SER A 320 -9.35 20.57 -7.14
CA SER A 320 -9.33 21.57 -8.23
C SER A 320 -8.94 20.95 -9.58
N VAL A 321 -8.29 19.79 -9.59
CA VAL A 321 -7.97 19.07 -10.83
C VAL A 321 -9.24 18.69 -11.60
N PHE A 322 -10.38 18.49 -10.93
CA PHE A 322 -11.66 18.19 -11.58
C PHE A 322 -12.22 19.36 -12.39
N ASP A 323 -11.76 20.59 -12.15
CA ASP A 323 -12.18 21.78 -12.89
C ASP A 323 -11.37 21.98 -14.20
N THR A 324 -10.29 21.21 -14.38
CA THR A 324 -9.48 21.22 -15.60
C THR A 324 -10.21 20.54 -16.77
N PRO A 325 -9.84 20.80 -18.04
CA PRO A 325 -10.42 20.12 -19.20
C PRO A 325 -10.30 18.60 -19.14
N GLU A 326 -9.24 18.07 -18.55
CA GLU A 326 -9.05 16.63 -18.31
C GLU A 326 -9.99 16.12 -17.20
N GLY A 327 -10.12 16.88 -16.11
CA GLY A 327 -11.03 16.58 -15.00
C GLY A 327 -12.50 16.55 -15.39
N GLN A 328 -12.94 17.48 -16.23
CA GLN A 328 -14.31 17.54 -16.73
C GLN A 328 -14.71 16.33 -17.58
N LYS A 329 -13.73 15.58 -18.12
CA LYS A 329 -13.95 14.32 -18.84
C LYS A 329 -14.11 13.11 -17.92
N ARG A 330 -13.93 13.27 -16.60
CA ARG A 330 -14.00 12.20 -15.60
C ARG A 330 -15.12 12.42 -14.56
N PRO A 331 -16.39 12.57 -14.98
CA PRO A 331 -17.51 12.71 -14.04
C PRO A 331 -17.72 11.46 -13.17
N ASP A 332 -17.31 10.29 -13.67
CA ASP A 332 -17.28 9.03 -12.94
C ASP A 332 -16.35 9.10 -11.72
N LEU A 333 -15.12 9.57 -11.91
CA LEU A 333 -14.12 9.68 -10.85
C LEU A 333 -14.43 10.84 -9.89
N LYS A 334 -15.01 11.94 -10.39
CA LYS A 334 -15.53 13.02 -9.54
C LYS A 334 -16.62 12.52 -8.60
N LYS A 335 -17.57 11.73 -9.11
CA LYS A 335 -18.61 11.11 -8.27
C LYS A 335 -18.01 10.16 -7.24
N ALA A 336 -17.01 9.38 -7.63
CA ALA A 336 -16.28 8.50 -6.71
C ALA A 336 -15.57 9.29 -5.60
N TYR A 337 -14.91 10.40 -5.94
CA TYR A 337 -14.32 11.34 -4.99
C TYR A 337 -15.36 11.87 -4.00
N GLU A 338 -16.49 12.39 -4.49
CA GLU A 338 -17.58 12.91 -3.64
C GLU A 338 -18.18 11.83 -2.73
N ASN A 339 -18.27 10.58 -3.19
CA ASN A 339 -18.74 9.46 -2.38
C ASN A 339 -17.72 9.08 -1.29
N ALA A 340 -16.43 9.06 -1.62
CA ALA A 340 -15.36 8.82 -0.66
C ALA A 340 -15.41 9.86 0.47
N LEU A 341 -15.58 11.14 0.14
CA LEU A 341 -15.68 12.22 1.14
C LEU A 341 -16.91 12.11 2.06
N LYS A 342 -18.00 11.48 1.60
CA LYS A 342 -19.21 11.25 2.41
C LYS A 342 -19.11 10.02 3.30
N THR A 343 -18.09 9.18 3.09
CA THR A 343 -17.92 7.97 3.88
C THR A 343 -17.55 8.36 5.31
N GLN A 344 -18.38 7.95 6.26
CA GLN A 344 -17.98 7.92 7.67
C GLN A 344 -17.06 6.72 7.85
N GLY A 345 -15.76 6.99 7.97
CA GLY A 345 -14.77 5.97 8.30
C GLY A 345 -14.71 5.70 9.80
N ILE A 346 -13.90 4.72 10.18
CA ILE A 346 -13.50 4.54 11.58
C ILE A 346 -12.47 5.60 11.98
N GLU A 347 -12.37 5.89 13.28
CA GLU A 347 -11.21 6.59 13.83
C GLU A 347 -10.03 5.61 13.82
N PHE A 348 -9.09 5.79 12.88
CA PHE A 348 -7.96 4.88 12.70
C PHE A 348 -6.69 5.48 13.29
N ASP A 349 -5.98 4.70 14.08
CA ASP A 349 -4.69 5.06 14.68
C ASP A 349 -3.53 4.40 13.90
N ASP A 350 -2.79 5.20 13.13
CA ASP A 350 -1.60 4.75 12.41
C ASP A 350 -0.45 4.30 13.33
N ASN A 351 -0.34 4.83 14.55
CA ASN A 351 0.68 4.40 15.52
C ASN A 351 0.35 3.01 16.08
N GLU A 352 -0.92 2.75 16.38
CA GLU A 352 -1.38 1.42 16.82
C GLU A 352 -1.16 0.39 15.70
N ALA A 353 -1.50 0.75 14.46
CA ALA A 353 -1.26 -0.08 13.28
C ALA A 353 0.23 -0.37 13.06
N LEU A 354 1.11 0.64 13.23
CA LEU A 354 2.57 0.48 13.12
C LEU A 354 3.13 -0.41 14.24
N ALA A 355 2.61 -0.29 15.46
CA ALA A 355 3.07 -1.05 16.62
C ALA A 355 2.82 -2.56 16.50
N THR A 356 1.95 -3.00 15.58
CA THR A 356 1.56 -4.41 15.42
C THR A 356 1.78 -4.96 14.00
N VAL A 357 2.24 -4.14 13.05
CA VAL A 357 2.23 -4.48 11.61
C VAL A 357 2.95 -5.80 11.29
N ASN A 358 4.17 -6.03 11.79
CA ASN A 358 4.94 -7.24 11.50
C ASN A 358 4.27 -8.47 12.14
N SER A 359 3.85 -8.33 13.40
CA SER A 359 3.15 -9.39 14.14
C SER A 359 1.85 -9.79 13.45
N MET A 360 1.04 -8.81 13.06
CA MET A 360 -0.22 -9.03 12.36
C MET A 360 0.00 -9.71 11.00
N GLN A 361 0.91 -9.18 10.16
CA GLN A 361 1.17 -9.75 8.83
C GLN A 361 1.64 -11.20 8.91
N LEU A 362 2.60 -11.49 9.79
CA LEU A 362 3.20 -12.82 9.90
C LEU A 362 2.26 -13.83 10.58
N TYR A 363 1.48 -13.40 11.57
CA TYR A 363 0.44 -14.24 12.17
C TYR A 363 -0.68 -14.54 11.19
N PHE A 364 -1.18 -13.52 10.47
CA PHE A 364 -2.17 -13.71 9.41
C PHE A 364 -1.65 -14.70 8.36
N LYS A 365 -0.40 -14.52 7.92
CA LYS A 365 0.22 -15.44 6.96
C LYS A 365 0.25 -16.87 7.49
N ALA A 366 0.79 -17.08 8.69
CA ALA A 366 0.95 -18.41 9.26
C ALA A 366 -0.41 -19.11 9.50
N THR A 367 -1.39 -18.37 10.04
CA THR A 367 -2.64 -18.96 10.53
C THR A 367 -3.77 -18.94 9.51
N LEU A 368 -3.81 -17.99 8.56
CA LEU A 368 -4.94 -17.80 7.66
C LEU A 368 -4.59 -18.01 6.18
N VAL A 369 -3.33 -17.80 5.77
CA VAL A 369 -2.85 -18.04 4.40
C VAL A 369 -2.26 -19.44 4.27
N ASP A 370 -1.24 -19.76 5.07
CA ASP A 370 -0.51 -21.03 4.94
C ASP A 370 -1.33 -22.23 5.44
N ALA A 371 -2.34 -21.99 6.29
CA ALA A 371 -3.31 -22.97 6.78
C ALA A 371 -4.72 -22.80 6.15
N ASN A 372 -4.82 -22.02 5.06
CA ASN A 372 -6.12 -21.68 4.46
C ASN A 372 -6.89 -22.92 3.99
N GLN A 373 -6.20 -23.93 3.46
CA GLN A 373 -6.87 -25.11 2.91
C GLN A 373 -7.56 -25.93 4.01
N GLU A 374 -6.97 -26.03 5.20
CA GLU A 374 -7.58 -26.66 6.37
C GLU A 374 -8.71 -25.78 6.94
N LEU A 375 -8.47 -24.47 7.07
CA LEU A 375 -9.46 -23.51 7.55
C LEU A 375 -10.73 -23.53 6.70
N HIS A 376 -10.59 -23.41 5.37
CA HIS A 376 -11.68 -23.42 4.42
C HIS A 376 -12.50 -24.71 4.52
N ARG A 377 -11.82 -25.87 4.53
CA ARG A 377 -12.48 -27.17 4.64
C ARG A 377 -13.23 -27.32 5.96
N ALA A 378 -12.63 -26.91 7.09
CA ALA A 378 -13.28 -26.96 8.39
C ALA A 378 -14.53 -26.08 8.43
N TRP A 379 -14.43 -24.83 7.97
CA TRP A 379 -15.54 -23.87 7.98
C TRP A 379 -16.69 -24.28 7.07
N VAL A 380 -16.41 -24.61 5.81
CA VAL A 380 -17.45 -25.02 4.85
C VAL A 380 -18.12 -26.32 5.29
N SER A 381 -17.36 -27.29 5.80
CA SER A 381 -17.94 -28.53 6.32
C SER A 381 -18.83 -28.27 7.53
N LEU A 382 -18.40 -27.41 8.45
CA LEU A 382 -19.17 -27.02 9.63
C LEU A 382 -20.50 -26.37 9.25
N VAL A 383 -20.46 -25.37 8.36
CA VAL A 383 -21.67 -24.67 7.88
C VAL A 383 -22.59 -25.62 7.12
N LYS A 384 -22.04 -26.49 6.27
CA LYS A 384 -22.82 -27.48 5.52
C LYS A 384 -23.50 -28.48 6.45
N ALA A 385 -22.78 -29.04 7.41
CA ALA A 385 -23.34 -29.99 8.38
C ALA A 385 -24.49 -29.36 9.18
N TYR A 386 -24.35 -28.09 9.58
CA TYR A 386 -25.42 -27.37 10.26
C TYR A 386 -26.64 -27.14 9.35
N LYS A 387 -26.44 -26.62 8.13
CA LYS A 387 -27.53 -26.36 7.17
C LYS A 387 -28.28 -27.63 6.74
N GLU A 388 -27.59 -28.76 6.69
CA GLU A 388 -28.17 -30.07 6.38
C GLU A 388 -28.79 -30.77 7.60
N GLY A 389 -28.73 -30.16 8.79
CA GLY A 389 -29.29 -30.73 10.02
C GLY A 389 -28.53 -31.93 10.59
N LYS A 390 -27.27 -32.14 10.17
CA LYS A 390 -26.41 -33.24 10.66
C LYS A 390 -25.86 -33.00 12.06
N ILE A 391 -25.71 -31.73 12.45
CA ILE A 391 -25.31 -31.31 13.79
C ILE A 391 -26.36 -30.36 14.37
N SER A 392 -26.50 -30.36 15.70
CA SER A 392 -27.39 -29.42 16.38
C SER A 392 -26.87 -27.98 16.32
N GLU A 393 -27.74 -27.01 16.55
CA GLU A 393 -27.35 -25.60 16.67
C GLU A 393 -26.32 -25.38 17.79
N ASP A 394 -26.46 -26.09 18.92
CA ASP A 394 -25.52 -26.01 20.03
C ASP A 394 -24.13 -26.53 19.63
N LYS A 395 -24.07 -27.67 18.92
CA LYS A 395 -22.79 -28.21 18.44
C LYS A 395 -22.18 -27.30 17.37
N TYR A 396 -22.98 -26.71 16.49
CA TYR A 396 -22.51 -25.70 15.53
C TYR A 396 -21.89 -24.50 16.24
N LYS A 397 -22.56 -23.94 17.26
CA LYS A 397 -22.05 -22.82 18.06
C LYS A 397 -20.75 -23.18 18.78
N GLU A 398 -20.69 -24.35 19.40
CA GLU A 398 -19.49 -24.87 20.07
C GLU A 398 -18.30 -24.97 19.11
N LEU A 399 -18.48 -25.63 17.97
CA LEU A 399 -17.42 -25.82 16.98
C LEU A 399 -17.03 -24.51 16.30
N LYS A 400 -17.97 -23.59 16.10
CA LYS A 400 -17.68 -22.24 15.58
C LYS A 400 -16.82 -21.45 16.58
N ILE A 401 -17.13 -21.52 17.88
CA ILE A 401 -16.29 -20.90 18.92
C ILE A 401 -14.88 -21.49 18.88
N LYS A 402 -14.76 -22.82 18.81
CA LYS A 402 -13.47 -23.52 18.71
C LYS A 402 -12.70 -23.16 17.43
N LEU A 403 -13.37 -22.99 16.30
CA LEU A 403 -12.72 -22.56 15.06
C LEU A 403 -12.10 -21.16 15.19
N LEU A 404 -12.84 -20.26 15.85
CA LEU A 404 -12.55 -18.82 15.93
C LEU A 404 -11.69 -18.42 17.14
N GLU A 405 -11.40 -19.34 18.08
CA GLU A 405 -10.54 -19.02 19.21
C GLU A 405 -9.10 -18.71 18.74
N PRO A 406 -8.38 -17.78 19.41
CA PRO A 406 -6.98 -17.52 19.12
C PRO A 406 -6.15 -18.80 19.26
N VAL A 407 -5.19 -19.03 18.34
CA VAL A 407 -4.32 -20.21 18.49
C VAL A 407 -3.45 -20.09 19.73
N LYS A 408 -3.31 -21.20 20.45
CA LYS A 408 -2.39 -21.35 21.59
C LYS A 408 -1.07 -21.88 21.07
N PHE A 409 0.04 -21.22 21.39
CA PHE A 409 1.37 -21.58 20.90
C PHE A 409 2.42 -21.39 22.00
N LYS A 410 3.62 -21.95 21.81
CA LYS A 410 4.73 -21.79 22.75
C LYS A 410 5.50 -20.49 22.49
N ASP A 411 5.61 -19.63 23.51
CA ASP A 411 6.51 -18.47 23.46
C ASP A 411 7.95 -18.99 23.36
N PRO A 412 8.72 -18.62 22.31
CA PRO A 412 10.07 -19.14 22.09
C PRO A 412 11.08 -18.80 23.19
N ASP A 413 10.86 -17.73 23.95
CA ASP A 413 11.76 -17.28 25.01
C ASP A 413 11.41 -17.93 26.35
N THR A 414 10.11 -18.06 26.68
CA THR A 414 9.67 -18.56 28.00
C THR A 414 9.26 -20.02 28.01
N GLY A 415 8.89 -20.60 26.85
CA GLY A 415 8.29 -21.92 26.74
C GLY A 415 6.86 -22.02 27.29
N GLU A 416 6.28 -20.89 27.70
CA GLU A 416 4.90 -20.84 28.18
C GLU A 416 3.92 -20.90 27.01
N THR A 417 2.74 -21.46 27.25
CA THR A 417 1.67 -21.46 26.26
C THR A 417 0.91 -20.15 26.32
N VAL A 418 0.93 -19.38 25.24
CA VAL A 418 0.32 -18.05 25.12
C VAL A 418 -0.60 -17.97 23.90
N THR A 419 -1.30 -16.84 23.75
CA THR A 419 -2.07 -16.48 22.54
C THR A 419 -1.62 -15.11 22.03
N LEU A 420 -1.95 -14.78 20.79
CA LEU A 420 -1.57 -13.49 20.21
C LEU A 420 -2.54 -12.39 20.69
N THR A 421 -2.37 -11.91 21.91
CA THR A 421 -3.01 -10.67 22.36
C THR A 421 -2.39 -9.46 21.66
N GLU A 422 -3.09 -8.33 21.65
CA GLU A 422 -2.55 -7.09 21.07
C GLU A 422 -1.26 -6.64 21.79
N GLU A 423 -1.20 -6.76 23.11
CA GLU A 423 0.00 -6.45 23.90
C GLU A 423 1.17 -7.36 23.54
N TYR A 424 0.92 -8.67 23.36
CA TYR A 424 1.94 -9.61 22.92
C TYR A 424 2.42 -9.28 21.50
N ALA A 425 1.48 -8.95 20.60
CA ALA A 425 1.80 -8.55 19.23
C ALA A 425 2.69 -7.29 19.22
N LYS A 426 2.40 -6.28 20.04
CA LYS A 426 3.24 -5.09 20.21
C LYS A 426 4.63 -5.44 20.75
N LYS A 427 4.71 -6.30 21.77
CA LYS A 427 5.98 -6.74 22.41
C LYS A 427 6.95 -7.34 21.40
N ILE A 428 6.47 -8.17 20.47
CA ILE A 428 7.35 -8.93 19.55
C ILE A 428 7.56 -8.26 18.18
N ASN A 429 6.80 -7.21 17.86
CA ASN A 429 6.70 -6.62 16.53
C ASN A 429 8.06 -6.26 15.91
N ASP A 430 8.88 -5.50 16.64
CA ASP A 430 10.18 -5.04 16.14
C ASP A 430 11.20 -6.18 16.03
N ARG A 431 11.09 -7.19 16.90
CA ARG A 431 11.99 -8.35 16.87
C ARG A 431 11.72 -9.23 15.67
N LEU A 432 10.46 -9.43 15.29
CA LEU A 432 10.08 -10.20 14.09
C LEU A 432 10.73 -9.66 12.80
N ALA A 433 10.94 -8.35 12.72
CA ALA A 433 11.62 -7.73 11.57
C ALA A 433 13.14 -7.97 11.57
N LYS A 434 13.76 -8.10 12.76
CA LYS A 434 15.23 -8.07 12.94
C LYS A 434 15.85 -9.44 13.19
N ASP A 435 15.11 -10.36 13.79
CA ASP A 435 15.57 -11.69 14.20
C ASP A 435 14.84 -12.76 13.38
N SER A 436 15.49 -13.19 12.30
CA SER A 436 14.96 -14.23 11.41
C SER A 436 14.75 -15.57 12.12
N SER A 437 15.60 -15.94 13.08
CA SER A 437 15.47 -17.23 13.77
C SER A 437 14.24 -17.25 14.66
N PHE A 438 14.03 -16.16 15.42
CA PHE A 438 12.83 -15.99 16.23
C PHE A 438 11.57 -15.96 15.37
N ARG A 439 11.59 -15.20 14.28
CA ARG A 439 10.48 -15.14 13.32
C ARG A 439 10.13 -16.51 12.77
N ASP A 440 11.10 -17.24 12.24
CA ASP A 440 10.85 -18.51 11.55
C ASP A 440 10.31 -19.57 12.53
N THR A 441 10.84 -19.60 13.77
CA THR A 441 10.35 -20.47 14.84
C THR A 441 8.90 -20.14 15.19
N LEU A 442 8.60 -18.87 15.43
CA LEU A 442 7.28 -18.44 15.87
C LEU A 442 6.22 -18.62 14.77
N MET A 443 6.57 -18.36 13.51
CA MET A 443 5.70 -18.64 12.37
C MET A 443 5.37 -20.12 12.24
N GLN A 444 6.33 -21.01 12.52
CA GLN A 444 6.10 -22.46 12.51
C GLN A 444 5.13 -22.86 13.63
N GLU A 445 5.35 -22.39 14.85
CA GLU A 445 4.46 -22.61 16.00
C GLU A 445 3.02 -22.15 15.72
N TRP A 446 2.85 -20.95 15.16
CA TRP A 446 1.52 -20.43 14.79
C TRP A 446 0.84 -21.27 13.71
N ARG A 447 1.59 -21.68 12.67
CA ARG A 447 1.04 -22.44 11.55
C ARG A 447 0.59 -23.83 12.00
N ASP A 448 1.41 -24.51 12.79
CA ASP A 448 1.11 -25.86 13.26
C ASP A 448 -0.09 -25.85 14.21
N ALA A 449 -0.12 -24.91 15.16
CA ALA A 449 -1.27 -24.74 16.06
C ALA A 449 -2.57 -24.40 15.31
N ALA A 450 -2.50 -23.56 14.26
CA ALA A 450 -3.67 -23.26 13.43
C ALA A 450 -4.19 -24.49 12.69
N ARG A 451 -3.29 -25.25 12.04
CA ARG A 451 -3.66 -26.46 11.30
C ARG A 451 -4.27 -27.52 12.22
N GLU A 452 -3.66 -27.76 13.38
CA GLU A 452 -4.19 -28.69 14.38
C GLU A 452 -5.60 -28.29 14.82
N LYS A 453 -5.81 -27.00 15.14
CA LYS A 453 -7.12 -26.47 15.52
C LYS A 453 -8.17 -26.70 14.43
N TYR A 454 -7.86 -26.33 13.18
CA TYR A 454 -8.82 -26.47 12.07
C TYR A 454 -9.12 -27.93 11.75
N GLN A 455 -8.11 -28.81 11.77
CA GLN A 455 -8.29 -30.24 11.57
C GLN A 455 -9.12 -30.87 12.70
N SER A 456 -8.92 -30.43 13.95
CA SER A 456 -9.72 -30.91 15.08
C SER A 456 -11.20 -30.54 14.93
N VAL A 457 -11.50 -29.29 14.51
CA VAL A 457 -12.88 -28.90 14.21
C VAL A 457 -13.45 -29.75 13.06
N LEU A 458 -12.69 -29.92 11.98
CA LEU A 458 -13.14 -30.73 10.84
C LEU A 458 -13.44 -32.19 11.24
N ALA A 459 -12.60 -32.79 12.08
CA ALA A 459 -12.80 -34.16 12.56
C ALA A 459 -14.08 -34.29 13.40
N GLU A 460 -14.36 -33.31 14.28
CA GLU A 460 -15.60 -33.29 15.08
C GLU A 460 -16.87 -32.99 14.28
N VAL A 461 -16.75 -32.36 13.10
CA VAL A 461 -17.88 -32.20 12.17
C VAL A 461 -18.20 -33.52 11.45
N GLN A 462 -17.18 -34.36 11.24
CA GLN A 462 -17.27 -35.59 10.44
C GLN A 462 -17.58 -36.85 11.25
N GLY A 463 -17.20 -36.87 12.53
CA GLY A 463 -17.55 -37.93 13.49
C GLY A 463 -18.95 -37.72 14.07
#